data_AF-A0A5A9E0A5-F1
#
_entry.id   AF-A0A5A9E0A5-F1
#
_cell.length_a   1.000
_cell.length_b   1.000
_cell.length_c   1.000
_cell.angle_alpha   90.00
_cell.angle_beta   90.00
_cell.angle_gamma   90.00
#
_symmetry.space_group_name_H-M   'P 1'
#
loop_
_entity.id
_entity.type
_entity.pdbx_description
1 polymer ?
#
loop_
_entity_poly.entity_id
_entity_poly.type
_entity_poly.pdbx_seq_one_letter_code
_entity_poly.pdbx_strand_id
1 'polypeptide(L)'
;MDKGEFFGFEGIYDVYMAGEIQKEGAIPQLVSLFKNEEEGDFIFEETANSLVKIGTDQVVREVEKIALYGNTYFYSLDVLGRIKTKEAEKALLRLFDQADDLTAKTIIADNLCRHLSTDAIPKIEDLIETGYEDGLLCLEESLYVNCVMNGIQHPKLPEWRHLLEVMELQMLNEPPALIPKPVINDEKVGRNDPCPCGSGKKYKKCCL
;
A
#
# COMPACT_ATOMS: atom_id res chain seq x y z
N MET A 1 -6.23 -28.65 -2.97
CA MET A 1 -5.92 -27.80 -1.81
C MET A 1 -7.24 -27.47 -1.18
N ASP A 2 -7.45 -27.94 0.04
CA ASP A 2 -8.73 -27.86 0.73
C ASP A 2 -8.89 -26.47 1.37
N LYS A 3 -10.13 -25.98 1.47
CA LYS A 3 -10.43 -24.58 1.84
C LYS A 3 -10.02 -24.20 3.28
N GLY A 4 -9.56 -25.14 4.08
CA GLY A 4 -9.30 -24.98 5.52
C GLY A 4 -7.85 -24.65 5.94
N GLU A 5 -6.87 -24.63 5.02
CA GLU A 5 -5.44 -24.48 5.39
C GLU A 5 -4.94 -23.03 5.49
N PHE A 6 -5.69 -22.03 5.02
CA PHE A 6 -5.21 -20.63 5.00
C PHE A 6 -5.43 -19.85 6.31
N PHE A 7 -6.07 -20.46 7.31
CA PHE A 7 -6.53 -19.76 8.53
C PHE A 7 -5.47 -19.61 9.65
N GLY A 8 -4.20 -19.91 9.37
CA GLY A 8 -3.11 -19.83 10.35
C GLY A 8 -1.77 -19.39 9.74
N PHE A 9 -0.74 -19.26 10.58
CA PHE A 9 0.63 -18.92 10.14
C PHE A 9 1.12 -19.81 8.99
N GLU A 10 0.74 -21.10 8.99
CA GLU A 10 1.07 -22.06 7.93
C GLU A 10 0.53 -21.61 6.56
N GLY A 11 -0.69 -21.09 6.49
CA GLY A 11 -1.28 -20.57 5.25
C GLY A 11 -0.53 -19.39 4.66
N ILE A 12 -0.06 -18.47 5.50
CA ILE A 12 0.78 -17.34 5.06
C ILE A 12 2.11 -17.87 4.52
N TYR A 13 2.74 -18.82 5.21
CA TYR A 13 3.99 -19.43 4.73
C TYR A 13 3.78 -20.15 3.40
N ASP A 14 2.64 -20.80 3.19
CA ASP A 14 2.31 -21.44 1.91
C ASP A 14 2.15 -20.43 0.77
N VAL A 15 1.50 -19.29 1.05
CA VAL A 15 1.42 -18.16 0.10
C VAL A 15 2.83 -17.66 -0.24
N TYR A 16 3.61 -17.33 0.79
CA TYR A 16 4.99 -16.86 0.64
C TYR A 16 5.83 -17.85 -0.20
N MET A 17 5.79 -19.13 0.13
CA MET A 17 6.53 -20.18 -0.56
C MET A 17 6.08 -20.35 -2.01
N ALA A 18 4.78 -20.22 -2.30
CA ALA A 18 4.26 -20.26 -3.67
C ALA A 18 4.84 -19.11 -4.51
N GLY A 19 5.01 -17.92 -3.91
CA GLY A 19 5.71 -16.80 -4.52
C GLY A 19 7.19 -17.07 -4.76
N GLU A 20 7.92 -17.54 -3.74
CA GLU A 20 9.37 -17.83 -3.82
C GLU A 20 9.72 -18.86 -4.89
N ILE A 21 8.90 -19.91 -5.04
CA ILE A 21 9.11 -20.94 -6.08
C ILE A 21 8.39 -20.62 -7.40
N GLN A 22 7.77 -19.43 -7.50
CA GLN A 22 7.04 -18.95 -8.68
C GLN A 22 6.00 -19.94 -9.21
N LYS A 23 5.19 -20.51 -8.31
CA LYS A 23 4.24 -21.59 -8.64
C LYS A 23 3.02 -21.07 -9.41
N GLU A 24 3.10 -21.03 -10.74
CA GLU A 24 2.00 -20.57 -11.60
C GLU A 24 0.67 -21.34 -11.38
N GLY A 25 0.75 -22.64 -11.08
CA GLY A 25 -0.43 -23.46 -10.79
C GLY A 25 -1.20 -23.05 -9.52
N ALA A 26 -0.63 -22.18 -8.67
CA ALA A 26 -1.26 -21.65 -7.47
C ALA A 26 -1.95 -20.28 -7.70
N ILE A 27 -1.76 -19.64 -8.86
CA ILE A 27 -2.29 -18.29 -9.14
C ILE A 27 -3.80 -18.20 -8.87
N PRO A 28 -4.67 -19.10 -9.36
CA PRO A 28 -6.11 -18.98 -9.12
C PRO A 28 -6.48 -19.03 -7.64
N GLN A 29 -5.77 -19.84 -6.84
CA GLN A 29 -5.99 -19.97 -5.41
C GLN A 29 -5.54 -18.70 -4.68
N LEU A 30 -4.35 -18.20 -4.99
CA LEU A 30 -3.84 -16.94 -4.43
C LEU A 30 -4.77 -15.77 -4.72
N VAL A 31 -5.20 -15.60 -5.97
CA VAL A 31 -6.13 -14.53 -6.36
C VAL A 31 -7.49 -14.66 -5.66
N SER A 32 -7.92 -15.88 -5.35
CA SER A 32 -9.20 -16.09 -4.65
C SER A 32 -9.20 -15.58 -3.20
N LEU A 33 -8.03 -15.44 -2.56
CA LEU A 33 -7.91 -14.91 -1.20
C LEU A 33 -8.43 -13.47 -1.12
N PHE A 34 -8.17 -12.64 -2.14
CA PHE A 34 -8.68 -11.26 -2.20
C PHE A 34 -10.21 -11.14 -2.19
N LYS A 35 -10.95 -12.22 -2.42
CA LYS A 35 -12.43 -12.19 -2.39
C LYS A 35 -13.02 -12.33 -0.99
N ASN A 36 -12.21 -12.73 -0.02
CA ASN A 36 -12.66 -13.02 1.33
C ASN A 36 -12.29 -11.89 2.28
N GLU A 37 -13.12 -10.84 2.33
CA GLU A 37 -12.86 -9.64 3.16
C GLU A 37 -12.78 -9.92 4.67
N GLU A 38 -13.16 -11.12 5.12
CA GLU A 38 -12.97 -11.54 6.51
C GLU A 38 -11.50 -11.90 6.82
N GLU A 39 -10.67 -12.05 5.79
CA GLU A 39 -9.24 -12.27 5.96
C GLU A 39 -8.52 -10.95 6.30
N GLY A 40 -7.49 -11.03 7.15
CA GLY A 40 -6.78 -9.83 7.63
C GLY A 40 -5.75 -9.31 6.63
N ASP A 41 -5.49 -8.00 6.65
CA ASP A 41 -4.57 -7.27 5.75
C ASP A 41 -3.23 -7.96 5.47
N PHE A 42 -2.67 -8.67 6.46
CA PHE A 42 -1.39 -9.37 6.33
C PHE A 42 -1.40 -10.47 5.26
N ILE A 43 -2.50 -11.23 5.13
CA ILE A 43 -2.58 -12.28 4.10
C ILE A 43 -2.70 -11.65 2.70
N PHE A 44 -3.38 -10.51 2.57
CA PHE A 44 -3.53 -9.82 1.30
C PHE A 44 -2.22 -9.20 0.85
N GLU A 45 -1.45 -8.62 1.77
CA GLU A 45 -0.12 -8.09 1.48
C GLU A 45 0.84 -9.21 1.05
N GLU A 46 0.87 -10.34 1.79
CA GLU A 46 1.72 -11.48 1.41
C GLU A 46 1.27 -12.11 0.08
N THR A 47 -0.04 -12.16 -0.17
CA THR A 47 -0.61 -12.62 -1.45
C THR A 47 -0.19 -11.72 -2.60
N ALA A 48 -0.30 -10.40 -2.43
CA ALA A 48 0.12 -9.43 -3.43
C ALA A 48 1.62 -9.57 -3.72
N ASN A 49 2.46 -9.64 -2.68
CA ASN A 49 3.89 -9.85 -2.82
C ASN A 49 4.23 -11.14 -3.55
N SER A 50 3.53 -12.23 -3.24
CA SER A 50 3.75 -13.54 -3.86
C SER A 50 3.31 -13.57 -5.33
N LEU A 51 2.18 -12.95 -5.66
CA LEU A 51 1.72 -12.79 -7.05
C LEU A 51 2.69 -11.94 -7.87
N VAL A 52 3.25 -10.88 -7.29
CA VAL A 52 4.29 -10.06 -7.94
C VAL A 52 5.58 -10.86 -8.17
N LYS A 53 6.00 -11.72 -7.23
CA LYS A 53 7.15 -12.62 -7.42
C LYS A 53 6.93 -13.61 -8.56
N ILE A 54 5.70 -14.11 -8.74
CA ILE A 54 5.34 -14.96 -9.89
C ILE A 54 5.40 -14.14 -11.19
N GLY A 55 4.79 -12.95 -11.21
CA GLY A 55 5.06 -11.91 -12.22
C GLY A 55 4.66 -12.20 -13.66
N THR A 56 3.86 -13.24 -13.93
CA THR A 56 3.47 -13.63 -15.30
C THR A 56 2.23 -12.89 -15.78
N ASP A 57 2.01 -12.85 -17.10
CA ASP A 57 0.76 -12.29 -17.66
C ASP A 57 -0.49 -13.10 -17.25
N GLN A 58 -0.32 -14.34 -16.77
CA GLN A 58 -1.43 -15.08 -16.16
C GLN A 58 -1.85 -14.45 -14.84
N VAL A 59 -0.91 -14.00 -14.01
CA VAL A 59 -1.23 -13.25 -12.79
C VAL A 59 -2.05 -12.02 -13.13
N VAL A 60 -1.59 -11.24 -14.11
CA VAL A 60 -2.27 -10.03 -14.57
C VAL A 60 -3.73 -10.34 -14.97
N ARG A 61 -3.94 -11.34 -15.82
CA ARG A 61 -5.27 -11.73 -16.29
C ARG A 61 -6.19 -12.25 -15.18
N GLU A 62 -5.67 -12.94 -14.17
CA GLU A 62 -6.50 -13.42 -13.06
C GLU A 62 -6.83 -12.29 -12.08
N VAL A 63 -5.86 -11.43 -11.76
CA VAL A 63 -6.04 -10.29 -10.86
C VAL A 63 -7.01 -9.26 -11.47
N GLU A 64 -6.91 -8.97 -12.77
CA GLU A 64 -7.80 -8.03 -13.46
C GLU A 64 -9.28 -8.38 -13.26
N LYS A 65 -9.64 -9.66 -13.25
CA LYS A 65 -11.03 -10.13 -13.06
C LYS A 65 -11.63 -9.74 -11.72
N ILE A 66 -10.81 -9.44 -10.73
CA ILE A 66 -11.22 -9.17 -9.34
C ILE A 66 -10.73 -7.81 -8.85
N ALA A 67 -10.02 -7.04 -9.69
CA ALA A 67 -9.29 -5.85 -9.27
C ALA A 67 -10.18 -4.74 -8.67
N LEU A 68 -11.46 -4.73 -9.05
CA LEU A 68 -12.47 -3.78 -8.55
C LEU A 68 -13.50 -4.45 -7.62
N TYR A 69 -13.22 -5.65 -7.13
CA TYR A 69 -14.12 -6.39 -6.25
C TYR A 69 -13.93 -5.96 -4.80
N GLY A 70 -15.01 -5.50 -4.17
CA GLY A 70 -15.03 -5.18 -2.74
C GLY A 70 -14.02 -4.08 -2.37
N ASN A 71 -13.53 -4.11 -1.14
CA ASN A 71 -12.55 -3.13 -0.63
C ASN A 71 -11.09 -3.59 -0.77
N THR A 72 -10.82 -4.73 -1.42
CA THR A 72 -9.46 -5.28 -1.57
C THR A 72 -8.72 -4.76 -2.81
N TYR A 73 -9.28 -3.76 -3.50
CA TYR A 73 -8.67 -3.15 -4.68
C TYR A 73 -7.29 -2.56 -4.41
N PHE A 74 -6.99 -2.09 -3.19
CA PHE A 74 -5.65 -1.59 -2.83
C PHE A 74 -4.56 -2.63 -3.11
N TYR A 75 -4.80 -3.90 -2.76
CA TYR A 75 -3.83 -4.97 -2.93
C TYR A 75 -3.79 -5.50 -4.36
N SER A 76 -4.96 -5.72 -4.96
CA SER A 76 -5.05 -6.27 -6.32
C SER A 76 -4.55 -5.27 -7.37
N LEU A 77 -4.83 -3.96 -7.20
CA LEU A 77 -4.26 -2.91 -8.06
C LEU A 77 -2.75 -2.75 -7.83
N ASP A 78 -2.24 -2.89 -6.61
CA ASP A 78 -0.78 -2.87 -6.35
C ASP A 78 -0.05 -3.99 -7.12
N VAL A 79 -0.64 -5.20 -7.19
CA VAL A 79 -0.08 -6.29 -8.00
C VAL A 79 0.08 -5.88 -9.46
N LEU A 80 -0.98 -5.33 -10.07
CA LEU A 80 -0.95 -4.85 -11.45
C LEU A 80 0.03 -3.68 -11.63
N GLY A 81 0.12 -2.80 -10.64
CA GLY A 81 1.07 -1.70 -10.59
C GLY A 81 2.52 -2.17 -10.59
N ARG A 82 2.83 -3.25 -9.88
CA ARG A 82 4.21 -3.75 -9.70
C ARG A 82 4.68 -4.71 -10.79
N ILE A 83 3.78 -5.43 -11.46
CA ILE A 83 4.12 -6.27 -12.61
C ILE A 83 4.27 -5.38 -13.85
N LYS A 84 5.51 -5.12 -14.29
CA LYS A 84 5.83 -4.17 -15.37
C LYS A 84 5.76 -4.78 -16.78
N THR A 85 4.67 -5.48 -17.10
CA THR A 85 4.43 -6.01 -18.45
C THR A 85 3.45 -5.15 -19.24
N LYS A 86 3.49 -5.28 -20.58
CA LYS A 86 2.51 -4.61 -21.45
C LYS A 86 1.09 -5.11 -21.24
N GLU A 87 0.89 -6.33 -20.76
CA GLU A 87 -0.45 -6.81 -20.40
C GLU A 87 -0.97 -6.10 -19.16
N ALA A 88 -0.12 -5.87 -18.14
CA ALA A 88 -0.51 -5.14 -16.93
C ALA A 88 -0.89 -3.69 -17.22
N GLU A 89 -0.11 -2.99 -18.06
CA GLU A 89 -0.47 -1.64 -18.54
C GLU A 89 -1.85 -1.64 -19.21
N LYS A 90 -2.10 -2.59 -20.12
CA LYS A 90 -3.40 -2.68 -20.81
C LYS A 90 -4.55 -3.04 -19.86
N ALA A 91 -4.32 -3.90 -18.88
CA ALA A 91 -5.31 -4.23 -17.85
C ALA A 91 -5.67 -2.97 -17.04
N LEU A 92 -4.68 -2.21 -16.59
CA LEU A 92 -4.91 -0.95 -15.87
C LEU A 92 -5.68 0.07 -16.71
N LEU A 93 -5.38 0.22 -18.01
CA LEU A 93 -6.14 1.09 -18.91
C LEU A 93 -7.61 0.66 -19.01
N ARG A 94 -7.88 -0.65 -19.15
CA ARG A 94 -9.25 -1.19 -19.18
C ARG A 94 -9.97 -0.98 -17.84
N LEU A 95 -9.27 -1.16 -16.72
CA LEU A 95 -9.83 -0.96 -15.39
C LEU A 95 -10.12 0.50 -15.10
N PHE A 96 -9.28 1.42 -15.58
CA PHE A 96 -9.52 2.86 -15.46
C PHE A 96 -10.86 3.27 -16.09
N ASP A 97 -11.14 2.73 -17.27
CA ASP A 97 -12.38 2.98 -18.01
C ASP A 97 -13.62 2.31 -17.37
N GLN A 98 -13.42 1.28 -16.55
CA GLN A 98 -14.49 0.52 -15.89
C GLN A 98 -14.76 0.98 -14.45
N ALA A 99 -13.78 1.58 -13.79
CA ALA A 99 -13.93 2.01 -12.41
C ALA A 99 -14.99 3.11 -12.30
N ASP A 100 -15.86 3.02 -11.30
CA ASP A 100 -16.78 4.10 -10.91
C ASP A 100 -16.31 4.79 -9.61
N ASP A 101 -15.60 4.05 -8.76
CA ASP A 101 -15.06 4.55 -7.50
C ASP A 101 -13.87 5.49 -7.71
N LEU A 102 -13.90 6.65 -7.06
CA LEU A 102 -12.88 7.70 -7.22
C LEU A 102 -11.52 7.27 -6.67
N THR A 103 -11.52 6.54 -5.54
CA THR A 103 -10.29 6.02 -4.91
C THR A 103 -9.61 5.03 -5.84
N ALA A 104 -10.36 4.06 -6.38
CA ALA A 104 -9.86 3.09 -7.34
C ALA A 104 -9.33 3.78 -8.60
N LYS A 105 -10.04 4.75 -9.18
CA LYS A 105 -9.54 5.54 -10.33
C LYS A 105 -8.23 6.24 -10.02
N THR A 106 -8.11 6.84 -8.84
CA THR A 106 -6.90 7.53 -8.38
C THR A 106 -5.71 6.58 -8.30
N ILE A 107 -5.91 5.40 -7.71
CA ILE A 107 -4.88 4.35 -7.60
C ILE A 107 -4.50 3.80 -8.99
N ILE A 108 -5.46 3.60 -9.88
CA ILE A 108 -5.19 3.12 -11.25
C ILE A 108 -4.40 4.16 -12.03
N ALA A 109 -4.75 5.44 -11.94
CA ALA A 109 -4.02 6.53 -12.56
C ALA A 109 -2.55 6.57 -12.10
N ASP A 110 -2.31 6.51 -10.79
CA ASP A 110 -0.95 6.44 -10.25
C ASP A 110 -0.18 5.22 -10.79
N ASN A 111 -0.80 4.04 -10.78
CA ASN A 111 -0.17 2.84 -11.30
C ASN A 111 0.16 2.94 -12.79
N LEU A 112 -0.71 3.55 -13.61
CA LEU A 112 -0.45 3.83 -15.03
C LEU A 112 0.74 4.78 -15.21
N CYS A 113 0.86 5.81 -14.38
CA CYS A 113 2.04 6.68 -14.34
C CYS A 113 3.32 5.92 -13.96
N ARG A 114 3.25 5.03 -12.95
CA ARG A 114 4.37 4.16 -12.56
C ARG A 114 4.73 3.12 -13.62
N HIS A 115 3.83 2.84 -14.56
CA HIS A 115 4.09 2.05 -15.76
C HIS A 115 4.70 2.86 -16.90
N LEU A 116 4.84 4.18 -16.72
CA LEU A 116 5.25 5.13 -17.75
C LEU A 116 4.31 5.10 -18.97
N SER A 117 3.01 4.86 -18.73
CA SER A 117 2.04 4.76 -19.82
C SER A 117 1.82 6.12 -20.46
N THR A 118 2.15 6.24 -21.75
CA THR A 118 1.91 7.46 -22.52
C THR A 118 0.45 7.57 -22.94
N ASP A 119 -0.21 6.43 -23.15
CA ASP A 119 -1.61 6.34 -23.57
C ASP A 119 -2.57 6.81 -22.44
N ALA A 120 -2.12 6.72 -21.19
CA ALA A 120 -2.88 7.16 -20.03
C ALA A 120 -2.82 8.69 -19.80
N ILE A 121 -1.82 9.40 -20.35
CA ILE A 121 -1.57 10.82 -20.02
C ILE A 121 -2.83 11.69 -20.18
N PRO A 122 -3.58 11.65 -21.31
CA PRO A 122 -4.77 12.49 -21.46
C PRO A 122 -5.89 12.15 -20.46
N LYS A 123 -6.01 10.86 -20.09
CA LYS A 123 -7.03 10.39 -19.13
C LYS A 123 -6.70 10.86 -17.71
N ILE A 124 -5.43 10.85 -17.35
CA ILE A 124 -4.96 11.27 -16.02
C ILE A 124 -5.02 12.79 -15.92
N GLU A 125 -4.71 13.52 -17.00
CA GLU A 125 -4.89 14.97 -17.03
C GLU A 125 -6.35 15.37 -16.83
N ASP A 126 -7.29 14.73 -17.53
CA ASP A 126 -8.73 14.94 -17.34
C ASP A 126 -9.18 14.61 -15.91
N LEU A 127 -8.63 13.55 -15.30
CA LEU A 127 -8.92 13.20 -13.91
C LEU A 127 -8.38 14.25 -12.92
N ILE A 128 -7.19 14.80 -13.15
CA ILE A 128 -6.64 15.91 -12.35
C ILE A 128 -7.55 17.15 -12.45
N GLU A 129 -8.02 17.48 -13.65
CA GLU A 129 -8.89 18.64 -13.86
C GLU A 129 -10.30 18.47 -13.25
N THR A 130 -10.83 17.25 -13.28
CA THR A 130 -12.17 16.95 -12.77
C THR A 130 -12.18 16.63 -11.26
N GLY A 131 -11.02 16.32 -10.69
CA GLY A 131 -10.81 16.03 -9.28
C GLY A 131 -10.58 14.54 -9.02
N TYR A 132 -9.69 14.27 -8.05
CA TYR A 132 -9.29 12.93 -7.61
C TYR A 132 -9.15 12.91 -6.08
N GLU A 133 -8.86 11.75 -5.49
CA GLU A 133 -8.65 11.64 -4.03
C GLU A 133 -7.23 12.14 -3.65
N ASP A 134 -7.07 13.46 -3.56
CA ASP A 134 -5.79 14.14 -3.29
C ASP A 134 -5.24 13.91 -1.87
N GLY A 135 -6.10 13.51 -0.93
CA GLY A 135 -5.69 13.04 0.39
C GLY A 135 -4.97 11.68 0.37
N LEU A 136 -5.08 10.92 -0.72
CA LEU A 136 -4.44 9.61 -0.87
C LEU A 136 -3.02 9.71 -1.45
N LEU A 137 -2.85 10.50 -2.51
CA LEU A 137 -1.59 10.68 -3.24
C LEU A 137 -1.64 11.96 -4.07
N CYS A 138 -0.54 12.37 -4.72
CA CYS A 138 -0.51 13.52 -5.63
C CYS A 138 -0.37 13.06 -7.10
N LEU A 139 -1.44 13.15 -7.90
CA LEU A 139 -1.39 12.73 -9.30
C LEU A 139 -0.58 13.68 -10.18
N GLU A 140 -0.45 14.96 -9.82
CA GLU A 140 0.44 15.90 -10.49
C GLU A 140 1.90 15.43 -10.40
N GLU A 141 2.32 14.91 -9.24
CA GLU A 141 3.64 14.29 -9.07
C GLU A 141 3.79 13.08 -9.99
N SER A 142 2.84 12.13 -9.92
CA SER A 142 2.89 10.90 -10.70
C SER A 142 2.92 11.18 -12.20
N LEU A 143 2.11 12.12 -12.69
CA LEU A 143 2.05 12.50 -14.11
C LEU A 143 3.27 13.32 -14.54
N TYR A 144 3.79 14.19 -13.69
CA TYR A 144 5.05 14.89 -13.93
C TYR A 144 6.20 13.90 -14.15
N VAL A 145 6.37 12.92 -13.24
CA VAL A 145 7.41 11.89 -13.36
C VAL A 145 7.23 11.07 -14.63
N ASN A 146 5.99 10.65 -14.93
CA ASN A 146 5.68 9.91 -16.16
C ASN A 146 6.10 10.69 -17.42
N CYS A 147 5.71 11.95 -17.55
CA CYS A 147 6.06 12.81 -18.69
C CYS A 147 7.59 13.00 -18.81
N VAL A 148 8.27 13.31 -17.70
CA VAL A 148 9.72 13.57 -17.69
C VAL A 148 10.49 12.31 -18.09
N MET A 149 10.14 11.15 -17.54
CA MET A 149 10.80 9.88 -17.84
C MET A 149 10.60 9.45 -19.30
N ASN A 150 9.44 9.76 -19.89
CA ASN A 150 9.17 9.51 -21.31
C ASN A 150 9.74 10.60 -22.25
N GLY A 151 10.31 11.68 -21.72
CA GLY A 151 10.79 12.82 -22.52
C GLY A 151 9.67 13.60 -23.21
N ILE A 152 8.44 13.52 -22.69
CA ILE A 152 7.25 14.20 -23.23
C ILE A 152 7.24 15.64 -22.74
N GLN A 153 7.13 16.57 -23.69
CA GLN A 153 6.92 17.98 -23.38
C GLN A 153 5.43 18.22 -23.12
N HIS A 154 5.09 18.62 -21.90
CA HIS A 154 3.71 18.90 -21.50
C HIS A 154 3.59 20.35 -20.98
N PRO A 155 2.55 21.10 -21.38
CA PRO A 155 2.43 22.53 -21.03
C PRO A 155 2.38 22.81 -19.52
N LYS A 156 1.83 21.88 -18.73
CA LYS A 156 1.74 21.99 -17.27
C LYS A 156 3.00 21.54 -16.51
N LEU A 157 4.05 21.05 -17.17
CA LEU A 157 5.29 20.64 -16.47
C LEU A 157 5.89 21.73 -15.57
N PRO A 158 5.96 23.02 -15.98
CA PRO A 158 6.49 24.07 -15.11
C PRO A 158 5.62 24.29 -13.86
N GLU A 159 4.31 24.18 -14.01
CA GLU A 159 3.34 24.33 -12.93
C GLU A 159 3.46 23.18 -11.93
N TRP A 160 3.45 21.92 -12.41
CA TRP A 160 3.62 20.75 -11.54
C TRP A 160 4.97 20.75 -10.84
N ARG A 161 6.06 21.13 -11.54
CA ARG A 161 7.37 21.27 -10.89
C ARG A 161 7.31 22.26 -9.72
N HIS A 162 6.71 23.43 -9.95
CA HIS A 162 6.60 24.44 -8.92
C HIS A 162 5.76 23.95 -7.73
N LEU A 163 4.65 23.25 -7.98
CA LEU A 163 3.84 22.61 -6.95
C LEU A 163 4.68 21.68 -6.07
N LEU A 164 5.47 20.79 -6.69
CA LEU A 164 6.32 19.84 -5.97
C LEU A 164 7.42 20.54 -5.14
N GLU A 165 8.05 21.58 -5.70
CA GLU A 165 9.03 22.39 -4.98
C GLU A 165 8.41 23.07 -3.74
N VAL A 166 7.17 23.57 -3.85
CA VAL A 166 6.44 24.17 -2.73
C VAL A 166 6.08 23.12 -1.68
N MET A 167 5.59 21.95 -2.09
CA MET A 167 5.27 20.85 -1.18
C MET A 167 6.51 20.37 -0.41
N GLU A 168 7.64 20.19 -1.09
CA GLU A 168 8.90 19.79 -0.45
C GLU A 168 9.36 20.83 0.58
N LEU A 169 9.29 22.12 0.24
CA LEU A 169 9.62 23.20 1.17
C LEU A 169 8.68 23.24 2.39
N GLN A 170 7.39 22.95 2.21
CA GLN A 170 6.46 22.89 3.32
C GLN A 170 6.82 21.75 4.28
N MET A 171 7.08 20.55 3.75
CA MET A 171 7.50 19.39 4.55
C MET A 171 8.80 19.64 5.33
N LEU A 172 9.79 20.32 4.72
CA LEU A 172 11.05 20.67 5.39
C LEU A 172 10.88 21.71 6.50
N ASN A 173 9.83 22.53 6.43
CA ASN A 173 9.51 23.55 7.42
C ASN A 173 8.52 23.07 8.50
N GLU A 174 8.01 21.84 8.40
CA GLU A 174 7.17 21.29 9.45
C GLU A 174 7.98 21.13 10.74
N PRO A 175 7.49 21.67 11.88
CA PRO A 175 8.16 21.46 13.14
C PRO A 175 8.18 19.96 13.42
N PRO A 176 9.30 19.39 13.88
CA PRO A 176 9.37 17.96 14.18
C PRO A 176 8.22 17.61 15.11
N ALA A 177 7.52 16.52 14.81
CA ALA A 177 6.47 15.99 15.66
C ALA A 177 6.97 16.02 17.11
N LEU A 178 6.20 16.64 18.01
CA LEU A 178 6.57 16.75 19.42
C LEU A 178 6.76 15.33 19.96
N ILE A 179 8.00 14.84 19.96
CA ILE A 179 8.33 13.55 20.53
C ILE A 179 8.05 13.72 22.03
N PRO A 180 7.03 13.04 22.59
CA PRO A 180 6.79 13.12 24.02
C PRO A 180 8.09 12.67 24.70
N LYS A 181 8.64 13.53 25.56
CA LYS A 181 9.80 13.15 26.35
C LYS A 181 9.44 11.85 27.08
N PRO A 182 10.35 10.85 27.13
CA PRO A 182 10.10 9.64 27.88
C PRO A 182 9.62 10.01 29.28
N VAL A 183 8.49 9.43 29.71
CA VAL A 183 8.05 9.59 31.10
C VAL A 183 9.13 8.96 31.97
N ILE A 184 9.89 9.80 32.66
CA ILE A 184 10.82 9.34 33.69
C ILE A 184 9.93 8.85 34.83
N ASN A 185 9.75 7.54 34.94
CA ASN A 185 9.16 6.97 36.15
C ASN A 185 10.10 7.30 37.30
N ASP A 186 9.55 7.83 38.39
CA ASP A 186 10.25 7.86 39.67
C ASP A 186 10.75 6.44 40.01
N GLU A 187 11.89 6.34 40.68
CA GLU A 187 12.44 5.04 41.12
C GLU A 187 11.35 4.25 41.87
N LYS A 188 10.89 3.16 41.26
CA LYS A 188 9.90 2.29 41.90
C LYS A 188 10.57 1.62 43.11
N VAL A 189 10.03 1.89 44.30
CA VAL A 189 10.46 1.20 45.53
C VAL A 189 10.36 -0.31 45.31
N GLY A 190 11.49 -1.00 45.43
CA GLY A 190 11.55 -2.44 45.27
C GLY A 190 10.69 -3.13 46.32
N ARG A 191 9.99 -4.20 45.94
CA ARG A 191 9.09 -4.97 46.81
C ARG A 191 9.74 -5.38 48.15
N ASN A 192 11.06 -5.58 48.19
CA ASN A 192 11.80 -5.95 49.39
C ASN A 192 12.52 -4.79 50.11
N ASP A 193 12.51 -3.59 49.55
CA ASP A 193 13.18 -2.41 50.10
C ASP A 193 12.44 -1.85 51.31
N PRO A 194 13.11 -1.05 52.17
CA PRO A 194 12.44 -0.35 53.26
C PRO A 194 11.25 0.46 52.75
N CYS A 195 10.12 0.34 53.42
CA CYS A 195 8.90 1.04 53.04
C CYS A 195 9.05 2.55 53.29
N PRO A 196 8.78 3.42 52.29
CA PRO A 196 8.99 4.86 52.40
C PRO A 196 8.06 5.55 53.42
N CYS A 197 7.02 4.88 53.93
CA CYS A 197 6.13 5.42 54.96
C CYS A 197 6.74 5.46 56.38
N GLY A 198 8.00 5.03 56.55
CA GLY A 198 8.71 5.08 57.84
C GLY A 198 8.36 3.95 58.81
N SER A 199 7.63 2.91 58.36
CA SER A 199 7.22 1.78 59.23
C SER A 199 8.36 0.84 59.64
N GLY A 200 9.54 0.97 59.04
CA GLY A 200 10.67 0.05 59.22
C GLY A 200 10.49 -1.35 58.61
N LYS A 201 9.37 -1.61 57.91
CA LYS A 201 9.07 -2.89 57.26
C LYS A 201 9.46 -2.87 55.78
N LYS A 202 9.63 -4.04 55.15
CA LYS A 202 9.75 -4.17 53.69
C LYS A 202 8.48 -3.67 53.00
N TYR A 203 8.58 -3.01 51.84
CA TYR A 203 7.44 -2.42 51.12
C TYR A 203 6.27 -3.41 50.94
N LYS A 204 6.58 -4.67 50.56
CA LYS A 204 5.60 -5.77 50.42
C LYS A 204 4.82 -6.18 51.66
N LYS A 205 5.25 -5.74 52.85
CA LYS A 205 4.63 -6.07 54.14
C LYS A 205 3.97 -4.84 54.76
N CYS A 206 3.81 -3.75 53.99
CA CYS A 206 3.33 -2.48 54.52
C CYS A 206 2.38 -1.74 53.58
N CYS A 207 2.87 -1.28 52.43
CA CYS A 207 2.13 -0.36 51.54
C CYS A 207 1.95 -0.93 50.12
N LEU A 208 2.24 -2.23 49.95
CA LEU A 208 1.85 -3.06 48.82
C LEU A 208 0.73 -3.99 49.29
#